data_AF-A0A7S2BQL2-F1
#
_entry.id   AF-A0A7S2BQL2-F1
#
_cell.length_a   1.000
_cell.length_b   1.000
_cell.length_c   1.000
_cell.angle_alpha   90.00
_cell.angle_beta   90.00
_cell.angle_gamma   90.00
#
_symmetry.space_group_name_H-M   'P 1'
#
loop_
_entity.id
_entity.type
_entity.pdbx_description
1 polymer ?
#
loop_
_entity_poly.entity_id
_entity_poly.type
_entity_poly.pdbx_seq_one_letter_code
_entity_poly.pdbx_strand_id
1 'polypeptide(L)'
;VRAGDWLKVTGGGSARVRCVVQVAREASRELIALPCGLCITPGHPVFVDGRWQAPRDLPGGVRVPSEAGCVYNVVLDRCHVLPVDGVDCVTWGHGLKGQGIEHAFFGSQRVIDSLAALEGWTRGFVNVEGVLRNKEGDVVGLWGGATCAPPKEAPMGAEGSPASKVEVLGLVVGSAAALPPPNGCR
;
A
#
# COMPACT_ATOMS: atom_id res chain seq x y z
N VAL A 1 -5.48 -2.66 -10.41
CA VAL A 1 -5.23 -3.96 -9.73
C VAL A 1 -6.46 -4.44 -9.04
N ARG A 2 -6.76 -5.73 -9.13
CA ARG A 2 -7.88 -6.40 -8.46
C ARG A 2 -7.50 -7.81 -8.01
N ALA A 3 -8.34 -8.42 -7.18
CA ALA A 3 -8.18 -9.82 -6.84
C ALA A 3 -8.18 -10.70 -8.09
N GLY A 4 -7.29 -11.69 -8.09
CA GLY A 4 -7.04 -12.55 -9.24
C GLY A 4 -5.86 -12.10 -10.11
N ASP A 5 -5.47 -10.83 -10.08
CA ASP A 5 -4.32 -10.31 -10.82
C ASP A 5 -3.00 -10.88 -10.27
N TRP A 6 -1.95 -10.81 -11.08
CA TRP A 6 -0.59 -11.21 -10.72
C TRP A 6 0.32 -9.99 -10.61
N LEU A 7 1.02 -9.87 -9.49
CA LEU A 7 2.00 -8.81 -9.27
C LEU A 7 3.41 -9.38 -9.29
N LYS A 8 4.35 -8.63 -9.85
CA LYS A 8 5.78 -8.93 -9.69
C LYS A 8 6.17 -8.71 -8.23
N VAL A 9 7.00 -9.60 -7.71
CA VAL A 9 7.49 -9.56 -6.33
C VAL A 9 9.01 -9.50 -6.30
N THR A 10 9.55 -8.96 -5.21
CA THR A 10 10.99 -8.85 -4.98
C THR A 10 11.62 -10.23 -4.86
N GLY A 11 12.84 -10.40 -5.39
CA GLY A 11 13.51 -11.69 -5.51
C GLY A 11 13.12 -12.49 -6.77
N GLY A 12 12.25 -11.94 -7.60
CA GLY A 12 11.81 -12.53 -8.87
C GLY A 12 10.48 -13.26 -8.77
N GLY A 13 9.87 -13.51 -9.93
CA GLY A 13 8.58 -14.20 -10.03
C GLY A 13 7.38 -13.28 -9.80
N SER A 14 6.24 -13.89 -9.47
CA SER A 14 4.97 -13.20 -9.24
C SER A 14 4.14 -13.88 -8.15
N ALA A 15 3.24 -13.09 -7.55
CA ALA A 15 2.26 -13.53 -6.58
C ALA A 15 0.85 -13.07 -6.99
N ARG A 16 -0.16 -13.84 -6.59
CA ARG A 16 -1.55 -13.56 -6.94
C ARG A 16 -2.19 -12.68 -5.87
N VAL A 17 -2.90 -11.65 -6.32
CA VAL A 17 -3.70 -10.79 -5.44
C VAL A 17 -4.90 -11.58 -4.94
N ARG A 18 -4.98 -11.79 -3.62
CA ARG A 18 -6.15 -12.36 -2.94
C ARG A 18 -7.21 -11.30 -2.71
N CYS A 19 -6.79 -10.13 -2.24
CA CYS A 19 -7.67 -9.03 -1.88
C CYS A 19 -6.95 -7.69 -2.08
N VAL A 20 -7.66 -6.69 -2.58
CA VAL A 20 -7.24 -5.29 -2.49
C VAL A 20 -7.90 -4.69 -1.24
N VAL A 21 -7.15 -3.92 -0.47
CA VAL A 21 -7.62 -3.27 0.74
C VAL A 21 -7.53 -1.77 0.53
N GLN A 22 -8.66 -1.08 0.56
CA GLN A 22 -8.71 0.38 0.58
C GLN A 22 -8.84 0.82 2.04
N VAL A 23 -7.94 1.67 2.50
CA VAL A 23 -7.93 2.19 3.88
C VAL A 23 -8.27 3.67 3.84
N ALA A 24 -9.41 4.05 4.43
CA ALA A 24 -9.83 5.44 4.54
C ALA A 24 -8.78 6.25 5.32
N ARG A 25 -8.58 7.49 4.88
CA ARG A 25 -7.51 8.34 5.40
C ARG A 25 -7.86 9.80 5.26
N GLU A 26 -8.09 10.44 6.40
CA GLU A 26 -8.29 11.89 6.46
C GLU A 26 -7.09 12.66 5.88
N ALA A 27 -7.37 13.80 5.24
CA ALA A 27 -6.33 14.67 4.66
C ALA A 27 -5.30 15.13 5.70
N SER A 28 -5.76 15.37 6.95
CA SER A 28 -4.95 15.74 8.12
C SER A 28 -3.88 14.72 8.47
N ARG A 29 -4.03 13.47 8.03
CA ARG A 29 -3.14 12.39 8.46
C ARG A 29 -1.82 12.32 7.71
N GLU A 30 -1.42 13.20 6.80
CA GLU A 30 -0.09 13.26 6.11
C GLU A 30 0.63 11.96 5.69
N LEU A 31 1.06 11.90 4.43
CA LEU A 31 1.92 10.86 3.88
C LEU A 31 3.36 11.35 3.78
N ILE A 32 4.27 10.43 3.47
CA ILE A 32 5.65 10.75 3.12
C ILE A 32 5.84 10.49 1.63
N ALA A 33 6.16 11.56 0.89
CA ALA A 33 6.64 11.48 -0.47
C ALA A 33 8.16 11.30 -0.47
N LEU A 34 8.66 10.25 -1.12
CA LEU A 34 10.08 10.02 -1.33
C LEU A 34 10.53 10.54 -2.70
N PRO A 35 11.84 10.84 -2.89
CA PRO A 35 12.35 11.37 -4.15
C PRO A 35 12.10 10.51 -5.39
N CYS A 36 11.85 9.21 -5.23
CA CYS A 36 11.52 8.29 -6.33
C CYS A 36 10.05 8.39 -6.81
N GLY A 37 9.22 9.20 -6.16
CA GLY A 37 7.77 9.32 -6.43
C GLY A 37 6.88 8.53 -5.48
N LEU A 38 7.47 7.70 -4.59
CA LEU A 38 6.74 6.88 -3.63
C LEU A 38 6.01 7.76 -2.57
N CYS A 39 4.68 7.82 -2.57
CA CYS A 39 3.84 8.50 -1.56
C CYS A 39 3.17 7.53 -0.58
N ILE A 40 3.80 7.28 0.57
CA ILE A 40 3.46 6.16 1.46
C ILE A 40 3.16 6.61 2.90
N THR A 41 2.45 5.79 3.69
CA THR A 41 2.18 6.15 5.08
C THR A 41 3.47 6.20 5.92
N PRO A 42 3.58 7.13 6.88
CA PRO A 42 4.83 7.40 7.62
C PRO A 42 5.49 6.19 8.29
N GLY A 43 4.69 5.20 8.73
CA GLY A 43 5.15 4.03 9.47
C GLY A 43 5.16 2.73 8.68
N HIS A 44 4.90 2.76 7.37
CA HIS A 44 4.90 1.55 6.55
C HIS A 44 6.33 1.12 6.22
N PRO A 45 6.78 -0.11 6.53
CA PRO A 45 8.14 -0.53 6.27
C PRO A 45 8.51 -0.49 4.77
N VAL A 46 9.61 0.18 4.45
CA VAL A 46 10.24 0.19 3.12
C VAL A 46 11.68 -0.26 3.24
N PHE A 47 12.19 -0.98 2.24
CA PHE A 47 13.57 -1.45 2.22
C PHE A 47 14.43 -0.49 1.41
N VAL A 48 15.33 0.22 2.10
CA VAL A 48 16.21 1.25 1.55
C VAL A 48 17.58 1.09 2.19
N ASP A 49 18.65 1.20 1.40
CA ASP A 49 20.04 1.05 1.85
C ASP A 49 20.31 -0.26 2.60
N GLY A 50 19.71 -1.36 2.14
CA GLY A 50 19.93 -2.70 2.70
C GLY A 50 19.20 -2.97 4.02
N ARG A 51 18.28 -2.11 4.46
CA ARG A 51 17.53 -2.28 5.71
C ARG A 51 16.09 -1.81 5.62
N TRP A 52 15.23 -2.39 6.44
CA TRP A 52 13.84 -1.96 6.61
C TRP A 52 13.76 -0.70 7.47
N GLN A 53 13.08 0.32 6.97
CA GLN A 53 12.97 1.64 7.60
C GLN A 53 11.55 2.17 7.46
N ALA A 54 11.16 3.08 8.36
CA ALA A 54 9.92 3.83 8.21
C ALA A 54 10.19 5.07 7.33
N PRO A 55 9.34 5.36 6.32
CA PRO A 55 9.50 6.49 5.40
C PRO A 55 9.72 7.84 6.10
N ARG A 56 9.08 8.06 7.25
CA ARG A 56 9.23 9.29 8.04
C ARG A 56 10.64 9.54 8.57
N ASP A 57 11.43 8.47 8.68
CA ASP A 57 12.79 8.49 9.21
C ASP A 57 13.84 8.50 8.08
N LEU A 58 13.41 8.46 6.81
CA LEU A 58 14.30 8.51 5.65
C LEU A 58 14.69 9.95 5.28
N PRO A 59 15.95 10.18 4.88
CA PRO A 59 16.38 11.48 4.36
C PRO A 59 15.65 11.79 3.04
N GLY A 60 15.25 13.05 2.88
CA GLY A 60 14.55 13.52 1.67
C GLY A 60 13.06 13.16 1.61
N GLY A 61 12.52 12.49 2.63
CA GLY A 61 11.07 12.30 2.78
C GLY A 61 10.37 13.62 3.09
N VAL A 62 9.34 13.96 2.32
CA VAL A 62 8.55 15.19 2.49
C VAL A 62 7.14 14.83 2.94
N ARG A 63 6.63 15.54 3.96
CA ARG A 63 5.24 15.40 4.41
C ARG A 63 4.31 16.02 3.38
N VAL A 64 3.32 15.26 2.93
CA VAL A 64 2.32 15.69 1.96
C VAL A 64 0.91 15.37 2.46
N PRO A 65 -0.10 16.20 2.18
CA PRO A 65 -1.48 15.91 2.56
C PRO A 65 -2.00 14.65 1.86
N SER A 66 -2.96 13.99 2.49
CA SER A 66 -3.61 12.79 1.93
C SER A 66 -4.83 13.15 1.09
N GLU A 67 -4.61 13.81 -0.05
CA GLU A 67 -5.68 14.37 -0.88
C GLU A 67 -6.65 13.33 -1.42
N ALA A 68 -6.17 12.11 -1.70
CA ALA A 68 -6.98 11.01 -2.21
C ALA A 68 -7.99 10.44 -1.19
N GLY A 69 -7.94 10.85 0.08
CA GLY A 69 -8.84 10.36 1.13
C GLY A 69 -8.66 8.88 1.50
N CYS A 70 -7.70 8.18 0.89
CA CYS A 70 -7.43 6.77 1.15
C CYS A 70 -5.99 6.37 0.76
N VAL A 71 -5.56 5.23 1.27
CA VAL A 71 -4.37 4.49 0.82
C VAL A 71 -4.76 3.05 0.54
N TYR A 72 -3.93 2.33 -0.21
CA TYR A 72 -4.21 0.95 -0.56
C TYR A 72 -3.16 0.01 0.01
N ASN A 73 -3.58 -1.23 0.27
CA ASN A 73 -2.71 -2.37 0.49
C ASN A 73 -3.24 -3.55 -0.33
N VAL A 74 -2.44 -4.59 -0.53
CA VAL A 74 -2.87 -5.81 -1.21
C VAL A 74 -2.51 -7.01 -0.35
N VAL A 75 -3.42 -7.98 -0.27
CA VAL A 75 -3.11 -9.29 0.32
C VAL A 75 -2.69 -10.21 -0.82
N LEU A 76 -1.50 -10.79 -0.71
CA LEU A 76 -0.98 -11.75 -1.66
C LEU A 76 -1.13 -13.19 -1.15
N ASP A 77 -1.16 -14.15 -2.08
CA ASP A 77 -1.18 -15.57 -1.75
C ASP A 77 0.16 -16.09 -1.22
N ARG A 78 1.25 -15.46 -1.64
CA ARG A 78 2.64 -15.71 -1.25
C ARG A 78 3.48 -14.45 -1.49
N CYS A 79 4.74 -14.46 -1.05
CA CYS A 79 5.74 -13.44 -1.34
C CYS A 79 5.25 -12.01 -1.05
N HIS A 80 5.51 -11.53 0.16
CA HIS A 80 4.88 -10.31 0.67
C HIS A 80 5.70 -9.03 0.48
N VAL A 81 6.63 -9.02 -0.47
CA VAL A 81 7.48 -7.87 -0.80
C VAL A 81 7.27 -7.47 -2.26
N LEU A 82 6.90 -6.21 -2.47
CA LEU A 82 6.57 -5.64 -3.78
C LEU A 82 7.53 -4.49 -4.09
N PRO A 83 8.09 -4.40 -5.31
CA PRO A 83 8.69 -3.17 -5.77
C PRO A 83 7.59 -2.16 -6.17
N VAL A 84 7.55 -1.00 -5.51
CA VAL A 84 6.66 0.13 -5.82
C VAL A 84 7.52 1.35 -6.05
N ASP A 85 7.45 1.95 -7.24
CA ASP A 85 8.31 3.08 -7.65
C ASP A 85 9.81 2.85 -7.36
N GLY A 86 10.26 1.61 -7.59
CA GLY A 86 11.65 1.19 -7.38
C GLY A 86 12.03 0.91 -5.92
N VAL A 87 11.10 1.02 -4.97
CA VAL A 87 11.34 0.76 -3.55
C VAL A 87 10.55 -0.47 -3.11
N ASP A 88 11.24 -1.40 -2.45
CA ASP A 88 10.61 -2.60 -1.91
C ASP A 88 9.76 -2.25 -0.68
N CYS A 89 8.47 -2.57 -0.76
CA CYS A 89 7.46 -2.35 0.27
C CYS A 89 6.82 -3.68 0.67
N VAL A 90 6.28 -3.76 1.89
CA VAL A 90 5.63 -4.99 2.35
C VAL A 90 4.11 -4.95 2.27
N THR A 91 3.51 -6.10 2.04
CA THR A 91 2.06 -6.26 2.16
C THR A 91 1.65 -6.59 3.59
N TRP A 92 0.38 -6.38 3.91
CA TRP A 92 -0.17 -6.87 5.16
C TRP A 92 -0.14 -8.40 5.22
N GLY A 93 0.13 -8.94 6.41
CA GLY A 93 0.32 -10.37 6.64
C GLY A 93 1.69 -10.90 6.21
N HIS A 94 2.71 -10.03 6.08
CA HIS A 94 4.00 -10.43 5.51
C HIS A 94 4.79 -11.50 6.28
N GLY A 95 4.55 -11.69 7.58
CA GLY A 95 5.22 -12.69 8.42
C GLY A 95 6.71 -12.43 8.72
N LEU A 96 7.36 -11.52 7.97
CA LEU A 96 8.77 -11.16 8.14
C LEU A 96 9.09 -10.65 9.56
N LYS A 97 10.30 -10.99 10.00
CA LYS A 97 10.86 -10.70 11.32
C LYS A 97 12.09 -9.84 11.20
N GLY A 98 12.39 -9.06 12.25
CA GLY A 98 13.56 -8.19 12.30
C GLY A 98 13.24 -6.71 12.48
N GLN A 99 14.31 -5.93 12.67
CA GLN A 99 14.23 -4.50 12.95
C GLN A 99 13.54 -3.74 11.82
N GLY A 100 12.62 -2.84 12.17
CA GLY A 100 11.94 -1.94 11.23
C GLY A 100 10.84 -2.59 10.38
N ILE A 101 10.70 -3.93 10.41
CA ILE A 101 9.71 -4.67 9.62
C ILE A 101 8.74 -5.48 10.48
N GLU A 102 9.17 -6.00 11.63
CA GLU A 102 8.31 -6.83 12.45
C GLU A 102 7.14 -6.05 13.04
N HIS A 103 5.92 -6.55 12.80
CA HIS A 103 4.71 -5.93 13.31
C HIS A 103 3.74 -6.98 13.86
N ALA A 104 3.33 -6.84 15.13
CA ALA A 104 2.50 -7.83 15.83
C ALA A 104 1.14 -8.07 15.15
N PHE A 105 0.49 -7.01 14.66
CA PHE A 105 -0.78 -7.09 13.94
C PHE A 105 -0.62 -7.10 12.40
N PHE A 106 -0.21 -5.97 11.79
CA PHE A 106 -0.12 -5.83 10.33
C PHE A 106 0.86 -6.79 9.64
N GLY A 107 1.84 -7.33 10.36
CA GLY A 107 2.81 -8.29 9.85
C GLY A 107 2.46 -9.74 10.13
N SER A 108 1.26 -10.06 10.65
CA SER A 108 0.90 -11.42 11.07
C SER A 108 -0.43 -11.89 10.45
N GLN A 109 -0.78 -13.15 10.70
CA GLN A 109 -2.08 -13.70 10.28
C GLN A 109 -3.28 -12.94 10.87
N ARG A 110 -3.10 -12.22 11.98
CA ARG A 110 -4.16 -11.48 12.67
C ARG A 110 -4.82 -10.41 11.79
N VAL A 111 -4.04 -9.71 10.97
CA VAL A 111 -4.62 -8.72 10.04
C VAL A 111 -5.42 -9.41 8.93
N ILE A 112 -4.99 -10.59 8.47
CA ILE A 112 -5.70 -11.36 7.46
C ILE A 112 -7.03 -11.89 8.02
N ASP A 113 -7.02 -12.41 9.24
CA ASP A 113 -8.25 -12.87 9.91
C ASP A 113 -9.23 -11.71 10.13
N SER A 114 -8.72 -10.54 10.49
CA SER A 114 -9.56 -9.35 10.67
C SER A 114 -10.14 -8.85 9.35
N LEU A 115 -9.38 -8.91 8.24
CA LEU A 115 -9.90 -8.59 6.90
C LEU A 115 -10.94 -9.62 6.44
N ALA A 116 -10.73 -10.90 6.76
CA ALA A 116 -11.63 -11.99 6.38
C ALA A 116 -13.02 -11.89 7.04
N ALA A 117 -13.10 -11.18 8.17
CA ALA A 117 -14.35 -10.88 8.86
C ALA A 117 -15.10 -9.66 8.29
N LEU A 118 -14.48 -8.86 7.42
CA LEU A 118 -15.10 -7.68 6.82
C LEU A 118 -15.87 -8.03 5.53
N GLU A 119 -16.89 -7.24 5.23
CA GLU A 119 -17.62 -7.37 3.98
C GLU A 119 -16.69 -7.10 2.78
N GLY A 120 -16.88 -7.86 1.71
CA GLY A 120 -16.11 -7.72 0.47
C GLY A 120 -14.87 -8.62 0.39
N TRP A 121 -14.46 -9.27 1.48
CA TRP A 121 -13.35 -10.23 1.48
C TRP A 121 -13.51 -11.33 0.43
N THR A 122 -14.68 -11.97 0.38
CA THR A 122 -14.99 -13.03 -0.61
C THR A 122 -15.00 -12.53 -2.05
N ARG A 123 -15.20 -11.23 -2.26
CA ARG A 123 -15.13 -10.54 -3.57
C ARG A 123 -13.71 -10.05 -3.88
N GLY A 124 -12.79 -10.13 -2.92
CA GLY A 124 -11.41 -9.71 -3.06
C GLY A 124 -11.19 -8.19 -3.03
N PHE A 125 -12.11 -7.44 -2.41
CA PHE A 125 -11.97 -6.01 -2.18
C PHE A 125 -12.61 -5.62 -0.85
N VAL A 126 -11.83 -5.02 0.05
CA VAL A 126 -12.28 -4.64 1.40
C VAL A 126 -12.01 -3.16 1.64
N ASN A 127 -12.97 -2.47 2.25
CA ASN A 127 -12.80 -1.13 2.78
C ASN A 127 -12.54 -1.18 4.28
N VAL A 128 -11.51 -0.47 4.72
CA VAL A 128 -11.12 -0.33 6.11
C VAL A 128 -11.23 1.14 6.47
N GLU A 129 -12.08 1.46 7.43
CA GLU A 129 -12.27 2.83 7.91
C GLU A 129 -11.38 3.14 9.11
N GLY A 130 -10.97 2.11 9.85
CA GLY A 130 -10.04 2.29 10.94
C GLY A 130 -9.56 1.00 11.60
N VAL A 131 -8.87 1.20 12.72
CA VAL A 131 -8.28 0.14 13.54
C VAL A 131 -8.97 0.09 14.89
N LEU A 132 -9.10 -1.12 15.44
CA LEU A 132 -9.48 -1.36 16.83
C LEU A 132 -8.21 -1.47 17.67
N ARG A 133 -8.21 -0.86 18.85
CA ARG A 133 -7.08 -0.91 19.79
C ARG A 133 -7.51 -1.48 21.14
N ASN A 134 -6.63 -2.25 21.78
CA ASN A 134 -6.80 -2.67 23.17
C ASN A 134 -6.49 -1.50 24.13
N LYS A 135 -6.53 -1.77 25.44
CA LYS A 135 -6.26 -0.77 26.49
C LYS A 135 -4.80 -0.30 26.48
N GLU A 136 -3.90 -1.15 26.00
CA GLU A 136 -2.47 -0.91 25.87
C GLU A 136 -2.14 -0.08 24.61
N GLY A 137 -3.14 0.15 23.74
CA GLY A 137 -3.00 0.92 22.51
C GLY A 137 -2.55 0.09 21.31
N ASP A 138 -2.35 -1.21 21.44
CA ASP A 138 -2.01 -2.12 20.34
C ASP A 138 -3.19 -2.29 19.39
N VAL A 139 -2.89 -2.38 18.09
CA VAL A 139 -3.90 -2.74 17.09
C VAL A 139 -4.26 -4.21 17.27
N VAL A 140 -5.55 -4.48 17.44
CA VAL A 140 -6.10 -5.83 17.64
C VAL A 140 -7.14 -6.23 16.60
N GLY A 141 -7.57 -5.29 15.76
CA GLY A 141 -8.53 -5.55 14.70
C GLY A 141 -8.69 -4.36 13.75
N LEU A 142 -9.50 -4.57 12.72
CA LEU A 142 -9.92 -3.59 11.73
C LEU A 142 -11.44 -3.45 11.77
N TRP A 143 -11.94 -2.28 11.38
CA TRP A 143 -13.37 -2.06 11.14
C TRP A 143 -13.56 -1.24 9.85
N GLY A 144 -14.70 -1.42 9.20
CA GLY A 144 -15.07 -0.73 7.96
C GLY A 144 -16.39 -1.27 7.42
N GLY A 145 -17.05 -0.49 6.56
CA GLY A 145 -18.32 -0.86 5.93
C GLY A 145 -18.23 -1.11 4.43
N ALA A 146 -19.35 -1.55 3.85
CA ALA A 146 -19.50 -1.69 2.41
C ALA A 146 -19.70 -0.33 1.73
N THR A 147 -18.85 -0.03 0.75
CA THR A 147 -19.16 0.97 -0.29
C THR A 147 -18.78 0.42 -1.66
N CYS A 148 -19.61 0.76 -2.66
CA CYS A 148 -19.69 0.13 -3.96
C CYS A 148 -18.45 0.35 -4.84
N ALA A 149 -17.75 -0.76 -5.10
CA ALA A 149 -16.87 -1.01 -6.25
C ALA A 149 -15.62 -0.11 -6.42
N PRO A 150 -14.53 -0.64 -7.00
CA PRO A 150 -13.43 0.21 -7.47
C PRO A 150 -13.96 1.25 -8.47
N PRO A 151 -13.37 2.46 -8.54
CA PRO A 151 -13.79 3.47 -9.51
C PRO A 151 -13.77 2.87 -10.93
N LYS A 152 -14.89 3.01 -11.65
CA LYS A 152 -15.00 2.63 -13.06
C LYS A 152 -14.02 3.48 -13.87
N GLU A 153 -13.28 2.82 -14.77
CA GLU A 153 -12.50 3.47 -15.83
C GLU A 153 -13.38 4.50 -16.57
N ALA A 154 -12.82 5.69 -16.79
CA ALA A 154 -13.46 6.76 -17.55
C ALA A 154 -13.74 6.29 -19.00
N PRO A 155 -14.80 6.81 -19.65
CA PRO A 155 -15.16 6.37 -21.00
C PRO A 155 -14.06 6.69 -22.00
N MET A 156 -13.71 5.68 -22.78
CA MET A 156 -12.75 5.69 -23.87
C MET A 156 -13.17 6.74 -24.93
N GLY A 157 -12.32 7.75 -25.12
CA GLY A 157 -12.45 8.76 -26.17
C GLY A 157 -11.08 9.28 -26.61
N ALA A 158 -10.73 8.94 -27.85
CA ALA A 158 -9.69 9.51 -28.73
C ALA A 158 -8.19 9.39 -28.35
N GLU A 159 -7.55 8.46 -29.06
CA GLU A 159 -6.17 8.43 -29.62
C GLU A 159 -5.01 9.19 -28.95
N GLY A 160 -4.01 8.41 -28.54
CA GLY A 160 -2.64 8.87 -28.24
C GLY A 160 -1.87 7.89 -27.35
N SER A 161 -1.09 6.98 -27.95
CA SER A 161 -0.16 6.08 -27.23
C SER A 161 0.95 6.90 -26.53
N PRO A 162 1.41 6.56 -25.30
CA PRO A 162 2.28 5.39 -25.11
C PRO A 162 1.96 4.51 -23.88
N ALA A 163 2.27 3.21 -24.03
CA ALA A 163 2.55 2.20 -22.99
C ALA A 163 1.68 2.22 -21.71
N SER A 164 0.72 1.29 -21.65
CA SER A 164 -0.11 0.99 -20.48
C SER A 164 0.73 0.61 -19.25
N LYS A 165 0.97 1.58 -18.36
CA LYS A 165 1.47 1.37 -17.00
C LYS A 165 0.37 0.73 -16.15
N VAL A 166 0.64 -0.43 -15.57
CA VAL A 166 -0.22 -1.07 -14.58
C VAL A 166 0.11 -0.47 -13.21
N GLU A 167 -0.75 0.40 -12.70
CA GLU A 167 -0.61 1.04 -11.39
C GLU A 167 -1.18 0.14 -10.29
N VAL A 168 -0.29 -0.32 -9.42
CA VAL A 168 -0.57 -1.21 -8.29
C VAL A 168 -0.28 -0.41 -7.02
N LEU A 169 -1.32 0.23 -6.48
CA LEU A 169 -1.20 1.14 -5.36
C LEU A 169 -0.99 0.41 -4.02
N GLY A 170 0.17 0.64 -3.41
CA GLY A 170 0.40 0.56 -1.95
C GLY A 170 0.47 1.96 -1.31
N LEU A 171 -0.07 2.95 -2.02
CA LEU A 171 0.52 4.28 -2.17
C LEU A 171 -0.57 5.27 -2.59
N VAL A 172 -0.50 6.56 -2.23
CA VAL A 172 -1.36 7.53 -2.94
C VAL A 172 -0.83 7.67 -4.36
N VAL A 173 -1.66 7.29 -5.34
CA VAL A 173 -1.44 7.64 -6.75
C VAL A 173 -2.34 8.82 -7.05
N GLY A 174 -1.75 9.99 -6.87
CA GLY A 174 -2.20 11.25 -7.44
C GLY A 174 -1.00 11.85 -8.15
N SER A 175 -1.17 12.21 -9.41
CA SER A 175 -0.16 12.85 -10.25
C SER A 175 0.40 14.10 -9.56
N ALA A 176 1.62 14.03 -9.01
CA ALA A 176 2.39 15.23 -8.73
C ALA A 176 2.77 15.84 -10.08
N ALA A 177 2.37 17.10 -10.29
CA ALA A 177 2.86 17.89 -11.42
C ALA A 177 4.39 17.79 -11.48
N ALA A 178 4.90 17.61 -12.70
CA ALA A 178 6.28 17.29 -13.02
C ALA A 178 7.29 18.10 -12.17
N LEU A 179 7.94 17.43 -11.22
CA LEU A 179 9.20 17.90 -10.66
C LEU A 179 10.35 17.26 -11.47
N PRO A 180 11.38 18.05 -11.84
CA PRO A 180 12.49 17.56 -12.63
C PRO A 180 13.28 16.48 -11.86
N PRO A 181 13.90 15.52 -12.57
CA PRO A 181 14.54 14.37 -11.95
C PRO A 181 15.72 14.80 -11.07
N PRO A 182 15.82 14.34 -9.80
CA PRO A 182 17.07 14.37 -9.08
C PRO A 182 17.99 13.24 -9.59
N ASN A 183 19.23 13.59 -9.86
CA ASN A 183 20.28 12.65 -10.20
C ASN A 183 20.51 11.64 -9.07
N GLY A 184 20.22 10.37 -9.38
CA GLY A 184 20.90 9.20 -8.83
C GLY A 184 20.54 8.78 -7.41
N CYS A 185 20.06 7.54 -7.28
CA CYS A 185 20.55 6.59 -6.29
C CYS A 185 20.50 5.19 -6.92
N ARG A 186 21.61 4.45 -6.78
CA ARG A 186 21.70 3.00 -6.99
C ARG A 186 21.52 2.31 -5.64
#